data_AF-A0A8T4ZNY9-F1
#
_entry.id   AF-A0A8T4ZNY9-F1
#
_cell.length_a   1.000
_cell.length_b   1.000
_cell.length_c   1.000
_cell.angle_alpha   90.00
_cell.angle_beta   90.00
_cell.angle_gamma   90.00
#
_symmetry.space_group_name_H-M   'P 1'
#
loop_
_entity.id
_entity.type
_entity.pdbx_description
1 polymer ?
#
loop_
_entity_poly.entity_id
_entity_poly.type
_entity_poly.pdbx_seq_one_letter_code
_entity_poly.pdbx_strand_id
1 'polypeptide(L)'
;MKIKLIALISFLLLALPMLCRNASAALPPPQLKARFTSVVPVIDGSLGGAEWNDTEKYEIALTNGAVDIGTWLYVKHNGTHIHVGLVLWSYYVHILDEIAILFDEGDDGSHGSGSRDWVLTSLQEDLKSVENDHTLHDGYFNGSWYSRDVEIDFDADLI
;
A
#
# COMPACT_ATOMS: atom_id res chain seq x y z
N MET A 1 22.08 34.04 48.72
CA MET A 1 22.51 32.89 47.88
C MET A 1 21.38 32.26 47.02
N LYS A 2 20.17 32.85 46.93
CA LYS A 2 19.03 32.28 46.16
C LYS A 2 18.98 32.72 44.68
N ILE A 3 19.46 33.92 44.37
CA ILE A 3 19.40 34.51 43.01
C ILE A 3 20.29 33.74 42.01
N LYS A 4 21.42 33.19 42.47
CA LYS A 4 22.36 32.43 41.62
C LYS A 4 21.78 31.08 41.14
N LEU A 5 20.87 30.47 41.91
CA LEU A 5 20.27 29.18 41.56
C LEU A 5 19.17 29.34 40.50
N ILE A 6 18.35 30.40 40.61
CA ILE A 6 17.29 30.69 39.64
C ILE A 6 17.89 31.04 38.27
N ALA A 7 18.94 31.85 38.25
CA ALA A 7 19.64 32.19 37.00
C ALA A 7 20.26 30.96 36.31
N LEU A 8 20.81 30.02 37.09
CA LEU A 8 21.39 28.79 36.55
C LEU A 8 20.33 27.85 35.97
N ILE A 9 19.18 27.70 36.64
CA ILE A 9 18.06 26.87 36.18
C ILE A 9 17.44 27.46 34.90
N SER A 10 17.24 28.78 34.85
CA SER A 10 16.72 29.45 33.66
C SER A 10 17.67 29.32 32.46
N PHE A 11 18.99 29.43 32.68
CA PHE A 11 19.98 29.23 31.63
C PHE A 11 20.00 27.78 31.11
N LEU A 12 19.84 26.80 32.01
CA LEU A 12 19.75 25.39 31.63
C LEU A 12 18.50 25.09 30.80
N LEU A 13 17.35 25.65 31.17
CA LEU A 13 16.07 25.53 30.43
C LEU A 13 16.10 26.19 29.05
N LEU A 14 16.82 27.31 28.90
CA LEU A 14 17.02 27.97 27.61
C LEU A 14 18.03 27.24 26.69
N ALA A 15 18.97 26.48 27.27
CA ALA A 15 19.94 25.69 26.51
C ALA A 15 19.42 24.29 26.10
N LEU A 16 18.42 23.75 26.80
CA LEU A 16 17.76 22.47 26.50
C LEU A 16 17.25 22.33 25.04
N PRO A 17 16.53 23.31 24.45
CA PRO A 17 16.10 23.19 23.05
C PRO A 17 17.26 23.26 22.05
N MET A 18 18.43 23.79 22.44
CA MET A 18 19.64 23.77 21.60
C MET A 18 20.37 22.42 21.62
N LEU A 19 20.13 21.57 22.61
CA LEU A 19 20.69 20.22 22.71
C LEU A 19 19.84 19.19 21.96
N CYS A 20 18.57 19.50 21.68
CA CYS A 20 17.64 18.61 20.98
C CYS A 20 17.37 19.08 19.54
N ARG A 21 18.40 19.51 18.79
CA ARG A 21 18.27 19.97 17.39
C ARG A 21 17.65 18.94 16.42
N ASN A 22 17.47 17.70 16.85
CA ASN A 22 16.98 16.59 16.03
C ASN A 22 15.84 15.78 16.68
N ALA A 23 15.12 16.32 17.68
CA ALA A 23 13.87 15.70 18.11
C ALA A 23 12.78 15.96 17.05
N SER A 24 12.88 15.24 15.93
CA SER A 24 11.82 15.15 14.94
C SER A 24 10.89 14.03 15.37
N ALA A 25 9.67 14.38 15.76
CA ALA A 25 8.57 13.43 15.74
C ALA A 25 8.00 13.46 14.32
N ALA A 26 8.57 12.67 13.42
CA ALA A 26 7.85 12.32 12.21
C ALA A 26 6.68 11.44 12.67
N LEU A 27 5.44 11.88 12.47
CA LEU A 27 4.34 10.94 12.48
C LEU A 27 4.69 9.88 11.42
N PRO A 28 4.69 8.58 11.77
CA PRO A 28 4.86 7.56 10.74
C PRO A 28 3.82 7.84 9.65
N PRO A 29 4.17 7.69 8.36
CA PRO A 29 3.20 7.80 7.29
C PRO A 29 2.00 6.89 7.61
N PRO A 30 0.79 7.25 7.15
CA PRO A 30 -0.41 6.46 7.42
C PRO A 30 -0.13 5.00 7.10
N GLN A 31 -0.15 4.15 8.13
CA GLN A 31 0.06 2.72 7.98
C GLN A 31 -1.25 2.12 7.48
N LEU A 32 -1.23 1.59 6.27
CA LEU A 32 -2.31 0.72 5.78
C LEU A 32 -2.32 -0.54 6.64
N LYS A 33 -3.47 -0.89 7.20
CA LYS A 33 -3.65 -2.11 8.00
C LYS A 33 -4.56 -3.06 7.24
N ALA A 34 -4.01 -4.23 6.93
CA ALA A 34 -4.82 -5.34 6.44
C ALA A 34 -5.59 -5.97 7.62
N ARG A 35 -6.90 -6.18 7.47
CA ARG A 35 -7.71 -6.89 8.47
C ARG A 35 -7.63 -8.40 8.26
N PHE A 36 -7.26 -9.16 9.29
CA PHE A 36 -7.41 -10.62 9.26
C PHE A 36 -8.89 -11.00 9.21
N THR A 37 -9.26 -11.95 8.34
CA THR A 37 -10.64 -12.41 8.21
C THR A 37 -10.72 -13.92 7.96
N SER A 38 -11.78 -14.55 8.48
CA SER A 38 -12.19 -15.92 8.12
C SER A 38 -13.32 -15.96 7.11
N VAL A 39 -13.87 -14.80 6.73
CA VAL A 39 -14.85 -14.65 5.65
C VAL A 39 -14.09 -14.19 4.43
N VAL A 40 -13.79 -15.14 3.53
CA VAL A 40 -13.04 -14.88 2.30
C VAL A 40 -13.92 -14.11 1.33
N PRO A 41 -13.48 -12.94 0.83
CA PRO A 41 -14.24 -12.20 -0.17
C PRO A 41 -14.39 -12.97 -1.47
N VAL A 42 -15.55 -12.86 -2.11
CA VAL A 42 -15.75 -13.33 -3.48
C VAL A 42 -15.15 -12.32 -4.45
N ILE A 43 -14.36 -12.78 -5.43
CA ILE A 43 -13.76 -11.91 -6.45
C ILE A 43 -14.76 -11.74 -7.60
N ASP A 44 -15.78 -10.92 -7.41
CA ASP A 44 -16.87 -10.67 -8.38
C ASP A 44 -17.00 -9.19 -8.81
N GLY A 45 -16.05 -8.35 -8.40
CA GLY A 45 -16.07 -6.90 -8.65
C GLY A 45 -17.03 -6.11 -7.74
N SER A 46 -17.72 -6.76 -6.81
CA SER A 46 -18.55 -6.12 -5.79
C SER A 46 -17.74 -5.87 -4.52
N LEU A 47 -17.79 -4.64 -4.01
CA LEU A 47 -17.24 -4.28 -2.69
C LEU A 47 -18.38 -4.08 -1.67
N GLY A 48 -19.39 -4.93 -1.75
CA GLY A 48 -20.59 -4.88 -0.92
C GLY A 48 -20.77 -6.13 -0.06
N GLY A 49 -21.53 -5.99 1.02
CA GLY A 49 -21.96 -7.13 1.85
C GLY A 49 -21.12 -7.36 3.09
N ALA A 50 -21.39 -8.49 3.77
CA ALA A 50 -20.80 -8.80 5.07
C ALA A 50 -19.28 -9.07 5.02
N GLU A 51 -18.77 -9.45 3.85
CA GLU A 51 -17.36 -9.79 3.63
C GLU A 51 -16.40 -8.60 3.73
N TRP A 52 -16.83 -7.36 3.47
CA TRP A 52 -15.96 -6.18 3.54
C TRP A 52 -16.23 -5.27 4.74
N ASN A 53 -17.34 -5.47 5.46
CA ASN A 53 -17.83 -4.54 6.50
C ASN A 53 -16.91 -4.34 7.71
N ASP A 54 -16.02 -5.29 8.00
CA ASP A 54 -15.04 -5.22 9.09
C ASP A 54 -13.67 -4.70 8.63
N THR A 55 -13.54 -4.31 7.35
CA THR A 55 -12.32 -3.74 6.78
C THR A 55 -12.27 -2.24 7.00
N GLU A 56 -11.09 -1.74 7.37
CA GLU A 56 -10.87 -0.29 7.40
C GLU A 56 -10.89 0.27 5.97
N LYS A 57 -11.54 1.41 5.81
CA LYS A 57 -11.64 2.14 4.55
C LYS A 57 -10.57 3.22 4.51
N TYR A 58 -9.67 3.15 3.54
CA TYR A 58 -8.64 4.16 3.32
C TYR A 58 -9.01 5.05 2.14
N GLU A 59 -9.09 6.36 2.36
CA GLU A 59 -9.21 7.32 1.27
C GLU A 59 -7.82 7.59 0.71
N ILE A 60 -7.60 7.17 -0.53
CA ILE A 60 -6.36 7.43 -1.26
C ILE A 60 -6.67 8.32 -2.46
N ALA A 61 -5.72 9.20 -2.79
CA ALA A 61 -5.76 9.98 -4.01
C ALA A 61 -4.92 9.28 -5.06
N LEU A 62 -5.55 8.78 -6.11
CA LEU A 62 -4.84 8.39 -7.34
C LEU A 62 -4.78 9.62 -8.25
N THR A 63 -3.72 9.80 -9.02
CA THR A 63 -3.60 10.93 -9.94
C THR A 63 -3.11 10.46 -11.29
N ASN A 64 -3.69 10.99 -12.37
CA ASN A 64 -3.17 10.81 -13.73
C ASN A 64 -2.22 11.96 -14.15
N GLY A 65 -1.74 12.74 -13.18
CA GLY A 65 -0.89 13.92 -13.39
C GLY A 65 -1.66 15.23 -13.65
N ALA A 66 -2.97 15.18 -13.91
CA ALA A 66 -3.80 16.35 -14.13
C ALA A 66 -5.01 16.46 -13.19
N VAL A 67 -5.56 15.32 -12.75
CA VAL A 67 -6.76 15.24 -11.91
C VAL A 67 -6.56 14.17 -10.84
N ASP A 68 -7.01 14.47 -9.62
CA ASP A 68 -7.11 13.50 -8.55
C ASP A 68 -8.39 12.67 -8.71
N ILE A 69 -8.22 11.36 -8.73
CA ILE A 69 -9.29 10.37 -8.71
C ILE A 69 -9.48 9.96 -7.25
N GLY A 70 -10.61 10.38 -6.68
CA GLY A 70 -11.03 9.89 -5.37
C GLY A 70 -11.09 8.37 -5.41
N THR A 71 -10.46 7.71 -4.44
CA THR A 71 -10.37 6.26 -4.39
C THR A 71 -10.48 5.76 -2.95
N TRP A 72 -11.16 4.63 -2.76
CA TRP A 72 -11.25 3.93 -1.49
C TRP A 72 -10.53 2.61 -1.64
N LEU A 73 -9.58 2.38 -0.74
CA LEU A 73 -8.81 1.16 -0.64
C LEU A 73 -9.26 0.37 0.59
N TYR A 74 -9.49 -0.91 0.37
CA TYR A 74 -9.77 -1.91 1.39
C TYR A 74 -8.72 -3.01 1.29
N VAL A 75 -8.14 -3.41 2.41
CA VAL A 75 -7.13 -4.48 2.45
C VAL A 75 -7.49 -5.49 3.54
N LYS A 76 -7.55 -6.77 3.17
CA LYS A 76 -7.77 -7.89 4.09
C LYS A 76 -6.82 -9.02 3.81
N HIS A 77 -6.69 -9.94 4.76
CA HIS A 77 -5.95 -11.17 4.53
C HIS A 77 -6.55 -12.32 5.35
N ASN A 78 -6.31 -13.56 4.91
CA ASN A 78 -6.71 -14.78 5.64
C ASN A 78 -5.50 -15.62 6.08
N GLY A 79 -4.29 -15.07 5.94
CA GLY A 79 -3.03 -15.73 6.28
C GLY A 79 -2.35 -16.42 5.10
N THR A 80 -3.09 -16.77 4.04
CA THR A 80 -2.54 -17.31 2.80
C THR A 80 -2.72 -16.37 1.61
N HIS A 81 -3.71 -15.49 1.66
CA HIS A 81 -4.02 -14.53 0.61
C HIS A 81 -4.15 -13.12 1.18
N ILE A 82 -3.80 -12.13 0.36
CA ILE A 82 -4.14 -10.73 0.55
C ILE A 82 -5.24 -10.40 -0.45
N HIS A 83 -6.34 -9.86 0.05
CA HIS A 83 -7.47 -9.39 -0.75
C HIS A 83 -7.46 -7.86 -0.77
N VAL A 84 -7.48 -7.29 -1.97
CA VAL A 84 -7.43 -5.85 -2.19
C VAL A 84 -8.69 -5.41 -2.93
N GLY A 85 -9.41 -4.49 -2.33
CA GLY A 85 -10.60 -3.87 -2.90
C GLY A 85 -10.35 -2.40 -3.21
N LEU A 86 -10.64 -1.99 -4.44
CA LEU A 86 -10.53 -0.59 -4.87
C LEU A 86 -11.87 -0.11 -5.43
N VAL A 87 -12.35 1.03 -4.92
CA VAL A 87 -13.48 1.76 -5.51
C VAL A 87 -12.96 3.08 -6.03
N LEU A 88 -13.17 3.37 -7.31
CA LEU A 88 -12.75 4.60 -7.96
C LEU A 88 -13.97 5.47 -8.29
N TRP A 89 -13.92 6.76 -7.97
CA TRP A 89 -14.93 7.75 -8.39
C TRP A 89 -14.46 8.47 -9.66
N SER A 90 -14.25 7.72 -10.74
CA SER A 90 -14.01 8.27 -12.09
C SER A 90 -15.10 7.83 -13.05
N TYR A 91 -15.48 8.72 -13.98
CA TYR A 91 -16.50 8.46 -15.01
C TYR A 91 -15.89 8.12 -16.37
N TYR A 92 -14.56 8.14 -16.48
CA TYR A 92 -13.86 7.92 -17.74
C TYR A 92 -12.75 6.90 -17.51
N VAL A 93 -12.83 5.80 -18.27
CA VAL A 93 -11.76 4.82 -18.41
C VAL A 93 -10.99 5.18 -19.68
N HIS A 94 -9.70 5.45 -19.55
CA HIS A 94 -8.79 5.66 -20.68
C HIS A 94 -8.15 4.34 -21.10
N ILE A 95 -7.73 4.24 -22.36
CA ILE A 95 -7.03 3.05 -22.89
C ILE A 95 -5.65 2.81 -22.25
N LEU A 96 -5.22 3.69 -21.35
CA LEU A 96 -3.92 3.61 -20.66
C LEU A 96 -4.12 3.53 -19.15
N ASP A 97 -5.36 3.35 -18.67
CA ASP A 97 -5.60 3.22 -17.25
C ASP A 97 -5.12 1.84 -16.80
N GLU A 98 -4.27 1.83 -15.78
CA GLU A 98 -3.71 0.64 -15.15
C GLU A 98 -3.79 0.80 -13.63
N ILE A 99 -4.14 -0.27 -12.94
CA ILE A 99 -3.93 -0.39 -11.49
C ILE A 99 -2.84 -1.44 -11.28
N ALA A 100 -1.76 -1.07 -10.60
CA ALA A 100 -0.68 -1.99 -10.24
C ALA A 100 -0.50 -2.05 -8.73
N ILE A 101 -0.28 -3.26 -8.22
CA ILE A 101 0.09 -3.55 -6.84
C ILE A 101 1.50 -4.13 -6.89
N LEU A 102 2.42 -3.46 -6.20
CA LEU A 102 3.83 -3.80 -6.17
C LEU A 102 4.17 -4.34 -4.77
N PHE A 103 4.91 -5.44 -4.75
CA PHE A 103 5.33 -6.12 -3.52
C PHE A 103 6.84 -5.95 -3.34
N ASP A 104 7.23 -5.49 -2.16
CA ASP A 104 8.59 -5.56 -1.62
C ASP A 104 8.57 -6.59 -0.49
N GLU A 105 8.77 -7.86 -0.84
CA GLU A 105 8.70 -8.96 0.15
C GLU A 105 9.96 -9.04 1.03
N GLY A 106 11.00 -8.25 0.72
CA GLY A 106 12.23 -8.15 1.51
C GLY A 106 12.20 -7.07 2.59
N ASP A 107 11.33 -6.05 2.41
CA ASP A 107 11.29 -4.81 3.21
C ASP A 107 12.69 -4.20 3.36
N ASP A 108 13.51 -4.33 2.32
CA ASP A 108 14.90 -3.90 2.33
C ASP A 108 15.12 -2.64 1.49
N GLY A 109 14.05 -2.15 0.84
CA GLY A 109 14.10 -1.01 -0.08
C GLY A 109 15.03 -1.24 -1.27
N SER A 110 15.45 -2.49 -1.48
CA SER A 110 16.21 -2.94 -2.64
C SER A 110 15.25 -3.47 -3.70
N HIS A 111 15.81 -3.87 -4.83
CA HIS A 111 15.03 -4.49 -5.88
C HIS A 111 15.74 -5.78 -6.32
N GLY A 112 15.35 -6.89 -5.73
CA GLY A 112 15.62 -8.24 -6.19
C GLY A 112 14.83 -8.61 -7.44
N SER A 113 14.80 -9.91 -7.72
CA SER A 113 14.27 -10.50 -8.95
C SER A 113 13.01 -11.30 -8.68
N GLY A 114 11.87 -10.86 -9.21
CA GLY A 114 10.65 -11.65 -9.23
C GLY A 114 10.79 -12.92 -10.08
N SER A 115 10.23 -14.03 -9.59
CA SER A 115 10.19 -15.35 -10.22
C SER A 115 9.30 -15.42 -11.44
N ARG A 116 8.26 -14.57 -11.52
CA ARG A 116 7.22 -14.60 -12.56
C ARG A 116 6.49 -15.94 -12.60
N ASP A 117 6.29 -16.54 -11.43
CA ASP A 117 5.64 -17.83 -11.27
C ASP A 117 4.25 -17.72 -10.65
N TRP A 118 3.65 -16.53 -10.71
CA TRP A 118 2.30 -16.24 -10.19
C TRP A 118 2.19 -16.32 -8.67
N VAL A 119 3.30 -16.58 -7.96
CA VAL A 119 3.33 -16.77 -6.50
C VAL A 119 4.18 -15.68 -5.86
N LEU A 120 3.59 -14.99 -4.89
CA LEU A 120 4.34 -14.15 -3.97
C LEU A 120 5.25 -15.04 -3.13
N THR A 121 6.57 -14.89 -3.29
CA THR A 121 7.56 -15.70 -2.58
C THR A 121 8.50 -14.79 -1.81
N SER A 122 8.77 -15.13 -0.55
CA SER A 122 9.58 -14.28 0.31
C SER A 122 10.88 -13.82 -0.36
N LEU A 123 11.21 -12.54 -0.20
CA LEU A 123 12.41 -11.90 -0.77
C LEU A 123 12.37 -11.72 -2.29
N GLN A 124 11.19 -11.66 -2.89
CA GLN A 124 11.02 -11.32 -4.30
C GLN A 124 10.13 -10.11 -4.51
N GLU A 125 10.48 -9.33 -5.51
CA GLU A 125 9.77 -8.14 -5.93
C GLU A 125 8.84 -8.51 -7.07
N ASP A 126 7.56 -8.33 -6.81
CA ASP A 126 6.49 -8.82 -7.66
C ASP A 126 5.51 -7.68 -7.97
N LEU A 127 4.85 -7.76 -9.12
CA LEU A 127 3.84 -6.81 -9.56
C LEU A 127 2.62 -7.59 -10.04
N LYS A 128 1.45 -7.19 -9.55
CA LYS A 128 0.16 -7.61 -10.11
C LYS A 128 -0.54 -6.37 -10.65
N SER A 129 -0.92 -6.36 -11.92
CA SER A 129 -1.68 -5.23 -12.47
C SER A 129 -2.90 -5.65 -13.26
N VAL A 130 -3.82 -4.70 -13.43
CA VAL A 130 -5.02 -4.82 -14.27
C VAL A 130 -5.09 -3.60 -15.18
N GLU A 131 -5.28 -3.86 -16.48
CA GLU A 131 -5.45 -2.83 -17.50
C GLU A 131 -6.93 -2.51 -17.74
N ASN A 132 -7.17 -1.51 -18.59
CA ASN A 132 -8.49 -0.96 -18.87
C ASN A 132 -9.47 -1.94 -19.55
N ASP A 133 -8.96 -3.01 -20.16
CA ASP A 133 -9.73 -4.07 -20.80
C ASP A 133 -10.01 -5.25 -19.84
N HIS A 134 -9.68 -5.07 -18.56
CA HIS A 134 -9.76 -6.05 -17.49
C HIS A 134 -8.76 -7.20 -17.62
N THR A 135 -7.78 -7.10 -18.51
CA THR A 135 -6.68 -8.05 -18.58
C THR A 135 -5.80 -7.88 -17.34
N LEU A 136 -5.47 -9.01 -16.72
CA LEU A 136 -4.59 -9.07 -15.57
C LEU A 136 -3.19 -9.46 -15.99
N HIS A 137 -2.20 -8.84 -15.36
CA HIS A 137 -0.80 -9.03 -15.70
C HIS A 137 0.02 -9.40 -14.47
N ASP A 138 0.93 -10.35 -14.67
CA ASP A 138 1.99 -10.69 -13.73
C ASP A 138 3.28 -10.02 -14.17
N GLY A 139 3.98 -9.44 -13.20
CA GLY A 139 5.13 -8.62 -13.42
C GLY A 139 6.22 -8.83 -12.41
N TYR A 140 7.35 -8.18 -12.64
CA TYR A 140 8.53 -8.30 -11.81
C TYR A 140 9.42 -7.08 -12.00
N PHE A 141 10.33 -6.87 -11.05
CA PHE A 141 11.36 -5.86 -11.19
C PHE A 141 12.61 -6.41 -11.90
N ASN A 142 13.12 -5.64 -12.88
CA ASN A 142 14.41 -5.90 -13.53
C ASN A 142 15.02 -4.61 -14.10
N GLY A 143 15.41 -3.70 -13.21
CA GLY A 143 15.88 -2.35 -13.57
C GLY A 143 14.75 -1.38 -13.97
N SER A 144 13.57 -1.92 -14.25
CA SER A 144 12.27 -1.25 -14.35
C SER A 144 11.20 -2.27 -13.95
N TRP A 145 9.98 -1.80 -13.63
CA TRP A 145 8.81 -2.67 -13.55
C TRP A 145 8.39 -3.10 -14.94
N TYR A 146 8.10 -4.38 -15.09
CA TYR A 146 7.55 -4.97 -16.31
C TYR A 146 6.32 -5.79 -15.94
N SER A 147 5.18 -5.47 -16.53
CA SER A 147 4.02 -6.35 -16.63
C SER A 147 4.15 -7.18 -17.92
N ARG A 148 3.71 -8.43 -17.92
CA ARG A 148 3.71 -9.28 -19.12
C ARG A 148 2.34 -9.22 -19.79
N ASP A 149 2.29 -9.18 -21.12
CA ASP A 149 1.05 -9.27 -21.94
C ASP A 149 0.27 -10.61 -21.80
N VAL A 150 0.62 -11.47 -20.85
CA VAL A 150 -0.02 -12.78 -20.68
C VAL A 150 -1.00 -12.68 -19.52
N GLU A 151 -2.28 -12.81 -19.87
CA GLU A 151 -3.46 -12.85 -19.00
C GLU A 151 -3.23 -13.76 -17.79
N ILE A 152 -3.35 -13.21 -16.58
CA ILE A 152 -3.61 -14.00 -15.37
C ILE A 152 -5.09 -14.33 -15.38
N ASP A 153 -5.42 -15.60 -15.53
CA ASP A 153 -6.73 -16.11 -15.13
C ASP A 153 -6.73 -16.25 -13.60
N PHE A 154 -7.52 -15.44 -12.89
CA PHE A 154 -7.93 -15.79 -11.53
C PHE A 154 -8.96 -16.92 -11.62
N ASP A 155 -8.56 -18.09 -12.09
CA ASP A 155 -9.23 -19.34 -11.76
C ASP A 155 -9.00 -19.57 -10.25
N ALA A 156 -9.71 -18.76 -9.48
CA ALA A 156 -9.93 -18.87 -8.07
C ALA A 156 -10.64 -20.21 -7.85
N ASP A 157 -9.91 -21.19 -7.31
CA ASP A 157 -10.47 -22.30 -6.53
C ASP A 157 -11.72 -23.01 -7.14
N LEU A 158 -11.71 -23.33 -8.44
CA LEU A 158 -12.62 -24.33 -9.00
C LEU A 158 -11.96 -25.71 -9.06
N ILE A 159 -11.50 -26.21 -7.90
CA ILE A 159 -11.54 -27.64 -7.55
C ILE A 159 -11.92 -27.80 -6.08
#